data_AF-A0A372QRG0-F1
#
_entry.id   AF-A0A372QRG0-F1
#
_cell.length_a   1.000
_cell.length_b   1.000
_cell.length_c   1.000
_cell.angle_alpha   90.00
_cell.angle_beta   90.00
_cell.angle_gamma   90.00
#
_symmetry.space_group_name_H-M   'P 1'
#
loop_
_entity.id
_entity.type
_entity.pdbx_description
1 polymer ?
#
loop_
_entity_poly.entity_id
_entity_poly.type
_entity_poly.pdbx_seq_one_letter_code
_entity_poly.pdbx_strand_id
1 'polypeptide(L)'
;MCRSYAIQRSPQFHIMDYVKLLEEILASGYINVIRFFKRAEFTFSQKKDAEKALFKSLKIIESKGGIHAVTAKRLLCNFDNFINTLSAQQYWSSLNVRAEKIATNTAQIILQEKEEQNACQIRSNMLNQNIQLLERKRKDTDDFEKERATKKQDVDMPPFDDKSEADPNDELDFDNNEVFSIEPNIILTDNNNDDHMLFLNHEEYSEEEISTDKVDFG
;
A
#
# COMPACT_ATOMS: atom_id res chain seq x y z
N MET A 1 -4.26 -18.67 -11.29
CA MET A 1 -3.29 -19.35 -10.40
C MET A 1 -2.16 -18.37 -10.09
N CYS A 2 -2.19 -17.72 -8.93
CA CYS A 2 -1.10 -16.82 -8.52
C CYS A 2 -0.50 -17.37 -7.22
N ARG A 3 0.71 -17.93 -7.33
CA ARG A 3 1.50 -18.37 -6.18
C ARG A 3 2.28 -17.16 -5.65
N SER A 4 1.74 -16.50 -4.62
CA SER A 4 2.50 -15.53 -3.84
C SER A 4 3.40 -16.28 -2.85
N TYR A 5 4.68 -16.40 -3.16
CA TYR A 5 5.69 -16.80 -2.19
C TYR A 5 6.15 -15.57 -1.43
N ALA A 6 5.45 -15.24 -0.34
CA ALA A 6 6.07 -14.47 0.73
C ALA A 6 7.03 -15.43 1.45
N ILE A 7 8.29 -15.48 1.00
CA ILE A 7 9.33 -16.17 1.75
C ILE A 7 9.64 -15.28 2.95
N GLN A 8 8.89 -15.50 4.04
CA GLN A 8 9.30 -15.13 5.38
C GLN A 8 10.55 -15.97 5.67
N ARG A 9 11.73 -15.50 5.22
CA ARG A 9 13.00 -16.05 5.68
C ARG A 9 13.11 -15.66 7.14
N SER A 10 12.55 -16.46 8.03
CA SER A 10 13.08 -16.57 9.38
C SER A 10 14.56 -16.93 9.20
N PRO A 11 15.51 -16.08 9.59
CA PRO A 11 16.89 -16.51 9.65
C PRO A 11 16.90 -17.70 10.61
N GLN A 12 17.30 -18.88 10.15
CA GLN A 12 17.61 -19.98 11.05
C GLN A 12 18.89 -19.58 11.79
N PHE A 13 18.78 -18.66 12.73
CA PHE A 13 19.86 -18.35 13.65
C PHE A 13 20.19 -19.62 14.40
N HIS A 14 21.47 -20.00 14.35
CA HIS A 14 21.94 -21.18 15.01
C HIS A 14 21.82 -20.93 16.52
N ILE A 15 21.38 -21.92 17.30
CA ILE A 15 21.22 -21.77 18.76
C ILE A 15 22.50 -21.26 19.45
N MET A 16 23.66 -21.58 18.87
CA MET A 16 24.95 -21.12 19.36
C MET A 16 25.18 -19.61 19.17
N ASP A 17 24.56 -19.00 18.16
CA ASP A 17 24.64 -17.54 17.95
C ASP A 17 23.85 -16.81 19.04
N TYR A 18 22.69 -17.33 19.42
CA TYR A 18 21.93 -16.82 20.56
C TYR A 18 22.66 -17.01 21.89
N VAL A 19 23.43 -18.09 22.04
CA VAL A 19 24.28 -18.30 23.23
C VAL A 19 25.36 -17.24 23.31
N LYS A 20 26.10 -16.99 22.22
CA LYS A 20 27.13 -15.93 22.17
C LYS A 20 26.53 -14.55 22.46
N LEU A 21 25.42 -14.23 21.79
CA LEU A 21 24.69 -12.98 22.00
C LEU A 21 24.30 -12.80 23.48
N LEU A 22 23.82 -13.86 24.11
CA LEU A 22 23.43 -13.82 25.51
C LEU A 22 24.63 -13.71 26.45
N GLU A 23 25.74 -14.41 26.17
CA GLU A 23 26.99 -14.28 26.92
C GLU A 23 27.50 -12.83 26.90
N GLU A 24 27.47 -12.16 25.74
CA GLU A 24 27.81 -10.72 25.64
C GLU A 24 26.90 -9.83 26.51
N ILE A 25 25.59 -10.10 26.52
CA ILE A 25 24.64 -9.35 27.36
C ILE A 25 24.92 -9.59 28.83
N LEU A 26 25.23 -10.83 29.23
CA LEU A 26 25.57 -11.18 30.61
C LEU A 26 26.90 -10.53 31.05
N ALA A 27 27.86 -10.40 30.13
CA ALA A 27 29.13 -9.71 30.39
C ALA A 27 28.96 -8.19 30.58
N SER A 28 27.93 -7.58 29.99
CA SER A 28 27.69 -6.13 30.08
C SER A 28 27.25 -5.64 31.48
N GLY A 29 26.99 -6.54 32.44
CA GLY A 29 26.52 -6.19 33.79
C GLY A 29 25.06 -5.70 33.88
N TYR A 30 24.51 -5.19 32.78
CA TYR A 30 23.10 -4.80 32.67
C TYR A 30 22.29 -5.87 31.91
N ILE A 31 21.71 -6.79 32.69
CA ILE A 31 20.96 -7.93 32.15
C ILE A 31 19.52 -7.51 31.92
N ASN A 32 19.13 -7.38 30.65
CA ASN A 32 17.78 -7.02 30.26
C ASN A 32 17.29 -7.93 29.13
N VAL A 33 16.14 -8.57 29.35
CA VAL A 33 15.49 -9.49 28.41
C VAL A 33 15.18 -8.81 27.06
N ILE A 34 14.82 -7.53 27.09
CA ILE A 34 14.48 -6.74 25.90
C ILE A 34 15.71 -6.58 25.01
N ARG A 35 16.91 -6.41 25.59
CA ARG A 35 18.15 -6.27 24.82
C ARG A 35 18.44 -7.54 24.03
N PHE A 36 18.19 -8.70 24.62
CA PHE A 36 18.30 -9.98 23.91
C PHE A 36 17.29 -10.05 22.76
N PHE A 37 16.01 -9.78 23.00
CA PHE A 37 14.98 -9.84 21.96
C PHE A 37 15.22 -8.86 20.81
N LYS A 38 15.69 -7.64 21.10
CA LYS A 38 16.02 -6.63 20.11
C LYS A 38 17.20 -7.06 19.23
N ARG A 39 18.32 -7.49 19.85
CA ARG A 39 19.53 -7.89 19.10
C ARG A 39 19.35 -9.20 18.34
N ALA A 40 18.45 -10.06 18.79
CA ALA A 40 18.06 -11.27 18.08
C ALA A 40 17.02 -11.03 16.97
N GLU A 41 16.57 -9.77 16.78
CA GLU A 41 15.65 -9.35 15.72
C GLU A 41 14.31 -10.10 15.69
N PHE A 42 13.79 -10.49 16.85
CA PHE A 42 12.49 -11.16 16.91
C PHE A 42 11.33 -10.21 16.61
N THR A 43 10.43 -10.66 15.75
CA THR A 43 9.15 -9.98 15.49
C THR A 43 8.09 -10.34 16.53
N PHE A 44 7.01 -9.56 16.63
CA PHE A 44 5.93 -9.82 17.59
C PHE A 44 5.33 -11.24 17.46
N SER A 45 5.12 -11.72 16.23
CA SER A 45 4.60 -13.06 15.96
C SER A 45 5.50 -14.18 16.48
N GLN A 46 6.79 -13.90 16.68
CA GLN A 46 7.80 -14.82 17.16
C GLN A 46 8.06 -14.70 18.67
N LYS A 47 7.22 -14.00 19.43
CA LYS A 47 7.39 -13.84 20.90
C LYS A 47 7.68 -15.16 21.62
N LYS A 48 6.89 -16.20 21.35
CA LYS A 48 7.06 -17.53 21.97
C LYS A 48 8.38 -18.20 21.57
N ASP A 49 8.79 -18.02 20.31
CA ASP A 49 10.08 -18.54 19.83
C ASP A 49 11.26 -17.80 20.45
N ALA A 50 11.12 -16.49 20.68
CA ALA A 50 12.11 -15.66 21.36
C ALA A 50 12.31 -16.09 22.81
N GLU A 51 11.22 -16.31 23.55
CA GLU A 51 11.25 -16.82 24.92
C GLU A 51 11.90 -18.21 24.98
N LYS A 52 11.56 -19.09 24.04
CA LYS A 52 12.15 -20.42 23.93
C LYS A 52 13.65 -20.38 23.58
N ALA A 53 14.05 -19.47 22.69
CA ALA A 53 15.45 -19.28 22.32
C ALA A 53 16.25 -18.79 23.54
N LEU A 54 15.75 -17.78 24.25
CA LEU A 54 16.37 -17.29 25.48
C LEU A 54 16.53 -18.40 26.53
N PHE A 55 15.47 -19.16 26.79
CA PHE A 55 15.48 -20.24 27.77
C PHE A 55 16.50 -21.33 27.40
N LYS A 56 16.55 -21.74 26.13
CA LYS A 56 17.54 -22.71 25.64
C LYS A 56 18.97 -22.17 25.77
N SER A 57 19.20 -20.92 25.40
CA SER A 57 20.52 -20.28 25.52
C SER A 57 20.98 -20.22 26.97
N LEU A 58 20.10 -19.83 27.89
CA LEU A 58 20.39 -19.83 29.34
C LEU A 58 20.76 -21.23 29.85
N LYS A 59 20.02 -22.28 29.45
CA LYS A 59 20.33 -23.67 29.83
C LYS A 59 21.71 -24.10 29.33
N ILE A 60 22.06 -23.73 28.10
CA ILE A 60 23.37 -24.06 27.54
C ILE A 60 24.47 -23.36 28.36
N ILE A 61 24.33 -22.07 28.64
CA ILE A 61 25.31 -21.30 29.44
C ILE A 61 25.45 -21.88 30.85
N GLU A 62 24.34 -22.23 31.52
CA GLU A 62 24.37 -22.90 32.82
C GLU A 62 25.16 -24.21 32.74
N SER A 63 24.86 -25.05 31.74
CA SER A 63 25.45 -26.39 31.60
C SER A 63 26.93 -26.39 31.23
N LYS A 64 27.41 -25.40 30.46
CA LYS A 64 28.82 -25.27 30.08
C LYS A 64 29.71 -24.91 31.28
N GLY A 65 29.13 -24.34 32.34
CA GLY A 65 29.89 -23.76 33.44
C GLY A 65 30.59 -22.46 33.04
N GLY A 66 31.32 -21.86 33.99
CA GLY A 66 32.07 -20.61 33.76
C GLY A 66 31.47 -19.38 34.41
N ILE A 67 31.97 -18.20 34.01
CA ILE A 67 31.73 -16.91 34.69
C ILE A 67 30.23 -16.57 34.74
N HIS A 68 29.49 -16.85 33.67
CA HIS A 68 28.08 -16.50 33.56
C HIS A 68 27.11 -17.60 34.03
N ALA A 69 27.60 -18.79 34.39
CA ALA A 69 26.74 -19.94 34.71
C ALA A 69 25.86 -19.68 35.96
N VAL A 70 26.41 -19.06 37.00
CA VAL A 70 25.66 -18.72 38.23
C VAL A 70 24.52 -17.74 37.93
N THR A 71 24.81 -16.74 37.10
CA THR A 71 23.83 -15.74 36.66
C THR A 71 22.75 -16.38 35.78
N ALA A 72 23.14 -17.23 34.83
CA ALA A 72 22.21 -17.97 33.97
C ALA A 72 21.27 -18.85 34.81
N LYS A 73 21.80 -19.58 35.80
CA LYS A 73 21.00 -20.36 36.74
C LYS A 73 20.00 -19.51 37.51
N ARG A 74 20.41 -18.35 38.03
CA ARG A 74 19.51 -17.42 38.74
C ARG A 74 18.36 -16.94 37.84
N LEU A 75 18.67 -16.59 36.59
CA LEU A 75 17.67 -16.16 35.61
C LEU A 75 16.72 -17.30 35.24
N LEU A 76 17.21 -18.54 35.12
CA LEU A 76 16.38 -19.72 34.88
C LEU A 76 15.42 -20.01 36.03
N CYS A 77 15.88 -19.90 37.28
CA CYS A 77 15.02 -20.11 38.46
C CYS A 77 13.86 -19.10 38.54
N ASN A 78 14.07 -17.87 38.05
CA ASN A 78 13.07 -16.80 38.05
C ASN A 78 12.62 -16.42 36.63
N PHE A 79 12.64 -17.38 35.70
CA PHE A 79 12.49 -17.09 34.28
C PHE A 79 11.17 -16.39 33.95
N ASP A 80 10.06 -16.89 34.49
CA ASP A 80 8.73 -16.33 34.24
C ASP A 80 8.65 -14.86 34.71
N ASN A 81 9.20 -14.54 35.88
CA ASN A 81 9.25 -13.17 36.37
C ASN A 81 10.16 -12.29 35.49
N PHE A 82 11.27 -12.86 35.00
CA PHE A 82 12.23 -12.15 34.17
C PHE A 82 11.63 -11.76 32.80
N ILE A 83 10.89 -12.67 32.15
CA ILE A 83 10.26 -12.40 30.84
C ILE A 83 8.97 -11.59 30.95
N ASN A 84 8.28 -11.63 32.10
CA ASN A 84 7.00 -10.95 32.31
C ASN A 84 7.12 -9.60 33.04
N THR A 85 8.31 -9.01 33.07
CA THR A 85 8.48 -7.63 33.57
C THR A 85 7.60 -6.65 32.79
N LEU A 86 7.16 -5.58 33.46
CA LEU A 86 6.32 -4.54 32.82
C LEU A 86 6.98 -3.97 31.55
N SER A 87 8.30 -3.75 31.58
CA SER A 87 9.05 -3.26 30.44
C SER A 87 9.06 -4.26 29.27
N ALA A 88 9.18 -5.57 29.54
CA ALA A 88 9.10 -6.60 28.51
C ALA A 88 7.68 -6.68 27.90
N GLN A 89 6.64 -6.55 28.72
CA GLN A 89 5.25 -6.49 28.24
C GLN A 89 5.00 -5.26 27.36
N GLN A 90 5.49 -4.09 27.77
CA GLN A 90 5.42 -2.86 26.97
C GLN A 90 6.19 -2.99 25.66
N TYR A 91 7.38 -3.60 25.69
CA TYR A 91 8.16 -3.88 24.49
C TYR A 91 7.37 -4.71 23.48
N TRP A 92 6.81 -5.85 23.91
CA TRP A 92 6.02 -6.69 23.02
C TRP A 92 4.75 -5.99 22.50
N SER A 93 4.08 -5.22 23.37
CA SER A 93 2.91 -4.44 22.98
C SER A 93 3.25 -3.40 21.91
N SER A 94 4.41 -2.73 22.04
CA SER A 94 4.89 -1.76 21.05
C SER A 94 5.19 -2.40 19.69
N LEU A 95 5.75 -3.61 19.68
CA LEU A 95 5.96 -4.37 18.45
C LEU A 95 4.65 -4.79 17.79
N ASN A 96 3.65 -5.19 18.59
CA ASN A 96 2.32 -5.53 18.08
C ASN A 96 1.68 -4.31 17.39
N VAL A 97 1.64 -3.17 18.07
CA VAL A 97 1.06 -1.93 17.52
C VAL A 97 1.78 -1.53 16.22
N ARG A 98 3.10 -1.67 16.16
CA ARG A 98 3.87 -1.39 14.95
C ARG A 98 3.50 -2.34 13.80
N ALA A 99 3.38 -3.64 14.08
CA ALA A 99 2.99 -4.63 13.09
C ALA A 99 1.58 -4.35 12.53
N GLU A 100 0.62 -4.06 13.41
CA GLU A 100 -0.76 -3.70 13.03
C GLU A 100 -0.81 -2.42 12.21
N LYS A 101 -0.03 -1.40 12.59
CA LYS A 101 0.07 -0.14 11.82
C LYS A 101 0.59 -0.39 10.40
N ILE A 102 1.65 -1.20 10.26
CA ILE A 102 2.21 -1.56 8.95
C ILE A 102 1.18 -2.33 8.11
N ALA A 103 0.50 -3.31 8.72
CA ALA A 103 -0.53 -4.10 8.04
C ALA A 103 -1.69 -3.22 7.56
N THR A 104 -2.16 -2.31 8.42
CA THR A 104 -3.26 -1.37 8.12
C THR A 104 -2.87 -0.43 6.97
N ASN A 105 -1.69 0.20 7.05
CA ASN A 105 -1.21 1.09 5.99
C ASN A 105 -1.09 0.35 4.65
N THR A 106 -0.58 -0.89 4.67
CA THR A 106 -0.48 -1.72 3.48
C THR A 106 -1.86 -2.03 2.89
N ALA A 107 -2.84 -2.36 3.75
CA ALA A 107 -4.21 -2.63 3.33
C ALA A 107 -4.88 -1.39 2.72
N GLN A 108 -4.62 -0.19 3.26
CA GLN A 108 -5.12 1.08 2.73
C GLN A 108 -4.55 1.37 1.33
N ILE A 109 -3.25 1.19 1.13
CA ILE A 109 -2.61 1.35 -0.18
C ILE A 109 -3.22 0.39 -1.21
N ILE A 110 -3.37 -0.90 -0.83
CA ILE A 110 -3.99 -1.90 -1.70
C ILE A 110 -5.45 -1.56 -2.01
N LEU A 111 -6.20 -1.04 -1.04
CA LEU A 111 -7.59 -0.64 -1.24
C LEU A 111 -7.70 0.51 -2.23
N GLN A 112 -6.89 1.56 -2.05
CA GLN A 112 -6.84 2.70 -2.96
C GLN A 112 -6.50 2.26 -4.39
N GLU A 113 -5.48 1.42 -4.57
CA GLU A 113 -5.11 0.91 -5.89
C GLU A 113 -6.26 0.12 -6.55
N LYS A 114 -6.99 -0.67 -5.78
CA LYS A 114 -8.16 -1.41 -6.29
C LYS A 114 -9.31 -0.49 -6.68
N GLU A 115 -9.54 0.59 -5.95
CA GLU A 115 -10.55 1.59 -6.28
C GLU A 115 -10.19 2.31 -7.58
N GLU A 116 -8.92 2.69 -7.77
CA GLU A 116 -8.42 3.29 -9.01
C GLU A 116 -8.54 2.32 -10.20
N GLN A 117 -8.16 1.05 -10.02
CA GLN A 117 -8.33 0.01 -11.05
C GLN A 117 -9.81 -0.17 -11.42
N ASN A 118 -10.71 -0.18 -10.44
CA ASN A 118 -12.15 -0.30 -10.69
C ASN A 118 -12.70 0.90 -11.46
N ALA A 119 -12.29 2.12 -11.11
CA ALA A 119 -12.69 3.33 -11.83
C ALA A 119 -12.23 3.29 -13.30
N CYS A 120 -10.99 2.86 -13.55
CA CYS A 120 -10.48 2.64 -14.90
C CYS A 120 -11.27 1.57 -15.67
N GLN A 121 -11.65 0.47 -15.01
CA GLN A 121 -12.44 -0.59 -15.64
C GLN A 121 -13.83 -0.09 -16.06
N ILE A 122 -14.51 0.70 -15.21
CA ILE A 122 -15.81 1.29 -15.54
C ILE A 122 -15.69 2.22 -16.76
N ARG A 123 -14.68 3.09 -16.79
CA ARG A 123 -14.43 4.00 -17.92
C ARG A 123 -14.14 3.23 -19.21
N SER A 124 -13.33 2.17 -19.14
CA SER A 124 -13.03 1.29 -20.26
C SER A 124 -14.28 0.61 -20.81
N ASN A 125 -15.15 0.09 -19.93
CA ASN A 125 -16.41 -0.53 -20.32
C ASN A 125 -17.34 0.47 -21.04
N MET A 126 -17.46 1.70 -20.51
CA MET A 126 -18.27 2.76 -21.12
C MET A 126 -17.72 3.17 -22.50
N LEU A 127 -16.40 3.31 -22.64
CA LEU A 127 -15.76 3.60 -23.92
C LEU A 127 -16.06 2.50 -24.95
N ASN A 128 -15.94 1.23 -24.56
CA ASN A 128 -16.26 0.11 -25.43
C ASN A 128 -17.73 0.11 -25.87
N GLN A 129 -18.65 0.41 -24.96
CA GLN A 129 -20.08 0.55 -25.30
C GLN A 129 -20.29 1.68 -26.32
N ASN A 130 -19.66 2.84 -26.12
CA ASN A 130 -19.75 3.97 -27.03
C ASN A 130 -19.18 3.65 -28.42
N ILE A 131 -18.03 2.96 -28.49
CA ILE A 131 -17.45 2.50 -29.75
C ILE A 131 -18.44 1.59 -30.49
N GLN A 132 -19.02 0.59 -29.81
CA GLN A 132 -19.99 -0.32 -30.42
C GLN A 132 -21.24 0.42 -30.93
N LEU A 133 -21.73 1.42 -30.19
CA LEU A 133 -22.88 2.23 -30.61
C LEU A 133 -22.56 3.06 -31.85
N LEU A 134 -21.39 3.69 -31.90
CA LEU A 134 -20.95 4.47 -33.06
C LEU A 134 -20.74 3.60 -34.30
N GLU A 135 -20.15 2.42 -34.14
CA GLU A 135 -19.98 1.46 -35.24
C GLU A 135 -21.31 0.99 -35.82
N ARG A 136 -22.33 0.75 -34.97
CA ARG A 136 -23.69 0.43 -35.45
C ARG A 136 -24.30 1.61 -36.21
N LYS A 137 -24.28 2.81 -35.65
CA LYS A 137 -24.81 4.01 -36.32
C LYS A 137 -24.17 4.26 -37.68
N ARG A 138 -22.85 4.07 -37.80
CA ARG A 138 -22.15 4.19 -39.10
C ARG A 138 -22.67 3.19 -40.11
N LYS A 139 -22.80 1.91 -39.73
CA LYS A 139 -23.36 0.89 -40.62
C LYS A 139 -24.80 1.21 -41.04
N ASP A 140 -25.64 1.63 -40.11
CA ASP A 140 -27.03 1.99 -40.41
C ASP A 140 -27.11 3.19 -41.38
N THR A 141 -26.19 4.15 -41.25
CA THR A 141 -26.10 5.31 -42.15
C THR A 141 -25.59 4.90 -43.54
N ASP A 142 -24.54 4.08 -43.61
CA ASP A 142 -23.98 3.56 -44.87
C ASP A 142 -25.03 2.71 -45.62
N ASP A 143 -25.79 1.89 -44.90
CA ASP A 143 -26.88 1.08 -45.46
C ASP A 143 -28.03 1.95 -45.98
N PHE A 144 -28.40 3.00 -45.24
CA PHE A 144 -29.42 3.97 -45.68
C PHE A 144 -28.98 4.77 -46.92
N GLU A 145 -27.74 5.24 -46.96
CA GLU A 145 -27.20 5.94 -48.13
C GLU A 145 -27.15 5.04 -49.36
N LYS A 146 -26.79 3.77 -49.18
CA LYS A 146 -26.78 2.77 -50.26
C LYS A 146 -28.19 2.49 -50.78
N GLU A 147 -29.20 2.39 -49.91
CA GLU A 147 -30.60 2.22 -50.30
C GLU A 147 -31.17 3.46 -51.03
N ARG A 148 -30.75 4.66 -50.62
CA ARG A 148 -31.11 5.91 -51.30
C ARG A 148 -30.44 6.02 -52.69
N ALA A 149 -29.19 5.57 -52.81
CA ALA A 149 -28.44 5.61 -54.07
C ALA A 149 -29.01 4.64 -55.11
N THR A 150 -29.44 3.44 -54.70
CA THR A 150 -30.09 2.48 -55.61
C THR A 150 -31.48 2.93 -56.03
N LYS A 151 -32.27 3.55 -55.14
CA LYS A 151 -33.59 4.13 -55.50
C LYS A 151 -33.52 5.27 -56.52
N LYS A 152 -32.38 5.97 -56.65
CA LYS A 152 -32.19 7.03 -57.65
C LYS A 152 -31.79 6.50 -59.04
N GLN A 153 -31.42 5.22 -59.17
CA GLN A 153 -31.04 4.63 -60.46
C GLN A 153 -32.22 3.98 -61.21
N ASP A 154 -33.37 3.78 -60.56
CA ASP A 154 -34.57 3.15 -61.16
C ASP A 154 -35.68 4.15 -61.54
N VAL A 155 -35.36 5.44 -61.67
CA VAL A 155 -36.30 6.41 -62.26
C VAL A 155 -35.96 6.57 -63.74
N ASP A 156 -36.58 5.72 -64.54
CA ASP A 156 -36.70 5.89 -65.99
C ASP A 156 -37.28 7.29 -66.26
N MET A 157 -36.51 8.13 -66.95
CA MET A 157 -36.81 9.55 -67.16
C MET A 157 -38.04 9.68 -68.08
N PRO A 158 -39.21 10.16 -67.60
CA PRO A 158 -40.31 10.48 -68.49
C PRO A 158 -39.97 11.76 -69.26
N PRO A 159 -40.50 11.94 -70.49
CA PRO A 159 -40.23 13.12 -71.28
C PRO A 159 -40.75 14.35 -70.56
N PHE A 160 -39.93 15.42 -70.60
CA PHE A 160 -40.24 16.75 -70.11
C PHE A 160 -41.66 17.17 -70.50
N ASP A 161 -42.52 17.35 -69.50
CA ASP A 161 -43.70 18.19 -69.59
C ASP A 161 -43.61 19.26 -68.50
N ASP A 162 -43.36 20.47 -68.99
CA ASP A 162 -43.30 21.74 -68.29
C ASP A 162 -44.69 22.11 -67.73
N LYS A 163 -44.88 21.96 -66.41
CA LYS A 163 -45.94 22.65 -65.64
C LYS A 163 -45.45 23.02 -64.25
N SER A 164 -45.18 24.31 -64.12
CA SER A 164 -45.09 25.11 -62.90
C SER A 164 -46.12 24.75 -61.82
N GLU A 165 -45.64 24.58 -60.58
CA GLU A 165 -46.07 25.35 -59.40
C GLU A 165 -45.18 24.91 -58.22
N ALA A 166 -44.07 25.62 -58.02
CA ALA A 166 -43.35 25.58 -56.75
C ALA A 166 -44.01 26.59 -55.81
N ASP A 167 -44.65 26.10 -54.75
CA ASP A 167 -45.10 26.91 -53.62
C ASP A 167 -43.86 27.46 -52.90
N PRO A 168 -43.66 28.79 -52.81
CA PRO A 168 -42.45 29.37 -52.24
C PRO A 168 -42.42 29.36 -50.69
N ASN A 169 -43.39 28.71 -50.03
CA ASN A 169 -43.48 28.71 -48.56
C ASN A 169 -43.00 27.43 -47.85
N ASP A 170 -42.37 26.48 -48.55
CA ASP A 170 -41.71 25.35 -47.88
C ASP A 170 -40.27 25.74 -47.52
N GLU A 171 -40.15 26.68 -46.58
CA GLU A 171 -38.91 26.92 -45.84
C GLU A 171 -38.60 25.65 -45.04
N LEU A 172 -37.80 24.76 -45.63
CA LEU A 172 -37.12 23.71 -44.88
C LEU A 172 -36.15 24.39 -43.92
N ASP A 173 -36.64 24.65 -42.71
CA ASP A 173 -35.84 25.03 -41.55
C ASP A 173 -34.82 23.92 -41.27
N PHE A 174 -33.62 24.08 -41.83
CA PHE A 174 -32.45 23.37 -41.34
C PHE A 174 -32.12 23.95 -39.97
N ASP A 175 -32.70 23.36 -38.92
CA ASP A 175 -32.23 23.52 -37.54
C ASP A 175 -30.82 22.90 -37.42
N ASN A 176 -29.82 23.63 -37.93
CA ASN A 176 -28.39 23.39 -37.70
C ASN A 176 -27.96 24.01 -36.38
N ASN A 177 -28.73 23.79 -35.32
CA ASN A 177 -28.47 24.39 -34.01
C ASN A 177 -28.35 23.33 -32.90
N GLU A 178 -27.41 22.40 -33.07
CA GLU A 178 -26.67 21.82 -31.95
C GLU A 178 -25.17 21.93 -32.25
N VAL A 179 -24.71 23.18 -32.23
CA VAL A 179 -23.32 23.53 -31.94
C VAL A 179 -22.95 22.81 -30.64
N PHE A 180 -21.86 22.04 -30.66
CA PHE A 180 -21.23 21.47 -29.47
C PHE A 180 -20.76 22.57 -28.52
N SER A 181 -21.67 23.15 -27.75
CA SER A 181 -21.36 24.03 -26.62
C SER A 181 -21.35 23.19 -25.35
N ILE A 182 -20.29 22.42 -25.16
CA ILE A 182 -19.90 22.01 -23.81
C ILE A 182 -18.93 23.08 -23.34
N GLU A 183 -19.47 24.12 -22.68
CA GLU A 183 -18.66 25.02 -21.88
C GLU A 183 -17.97 24.20 -20.77
N PRO A 184 -16.63 24.25 -20.65
CA PRO A 184 -15.97 23.66 -19.50
C PRO A 184 -16.13 24.64 -18.34
N ASN A 185 -17.12 24.42 -17.48
CA ASN A 185 -17.17 25.12 -16.19
C ASN A 185 -16.15 24.46 -15.24
N ILE A 186 -14.86 24.65 -15.55
CA ILE A 186 -13.76 24.34 -14.65
C ILE A 186 -13.54 25.60 -13.83
N ILE A 187 -14.11 25.63 -12.62
CA ILE A 187 -13.67 26.58 -11.61
C ILE A 187 -12.30 26.08 -11.13
N LEU A 188 -11.24 26.62 -11.71
CA LEU A 188 -9.90 26.60 -11.11
C LEU A 188 -9.90 27.63 -9.99
N THR A 189 -10.21 27.20 -8.76
CA THR A 189 -9.69 27.94 -7.60
C THR A 189 -8.21 27.62 -7.48
N ASP A 190 -7.39 28.52 -8.02
CA ASP A 190 -6.02 28.73 -7.54
C ASP A 190 -6.10 29.02 -6.04
N ASN A 191 -5.78 28.01 -5.23
CA ASN A 191 -5.12 28.27 -3.96
C ASN A 191 -3.77 27.57 -4.05
N ASN A 192 -2.80 28.34 -4.53
CA ASN A 192 -1.43 28.20 -4.09
C ASN A 192 -1.42 28.22 -2.56
N ASN A 193 -1.12 27.07 -1.98
CA ASN A 193 -0.17 27.03 -0.88
C ASN A 193 0.76 25.86 -1.17
N ASP A 194 2.00 26.24 -1.48
CA ASP A 194 3.20 25.45 -1.29
C ASP A 194 3.08 24.54 -0.07
N ASP A 195 3.36 23.25 -0.27
CA ASP A 195 4.42 22.65 0.53
C ASP A 195 4.96 21.41 -0.17
N HIS A 196 6.21 21.52 -0.58
CA HIS A 196 7.06 20.41 -0.95
C HIS A 196 7.17 19.45 0.23
N MET A 197 6.45 18.33 0.20
CA MET A 197 6.78 17.19 1.07
C MET A 197 7.97 16.44 0.48
N LEU A 198 9.14 17.08 0.56
CA LEU A 198 10.43 16.42 0.58
C LEU A 198 10.45 15.50 1.80
N PHE A 199 10.23 14.20 1.59
CA PHE A 199 10.56 13.20 2.59
C PHE A 199 12.08 13.06 2.68
N LEU A 200 12.72 13.98 3.40
CA LEU A 200 14.07 13.80 3.90
C LEU A 200 14.01 12.72 5.00
N ASN A 201 14.75 11.64 4.77
CA ASN A 201 15.13 10.70 5.82
C ASN A 201 15.97 11.47 6.85
N HIS A 202 15.35 11.90 7.94
CA HIS A 202 16.08 12.24 9.16
C HIS A 202 15.95 11.09 10.16
N GLU A 203 17.03 10.32 10.25
CA GLU A 203 17.39 9.57 11.44
C GLU A 203 17.55 10.57 12.59
N GLU A 204 16.55 10.66 13.46
CA GLU A 204 16.68 11.41 14.71
C GLU A 204 17.27 10.47 15.76
N TYR A 205 18.61 10.52 15.85
CA TYR A 205 19.37 10.13 17.03
C TYR A 205 18.88 10.96 18.21
N SER A 206 18.31 10.29 19.23
CA SER A 206 18.20 10.88 20.57
C SER A 206 19.38 10.38 21.40
N GLU A 207 20.48 11.12 21.33
CA GLU A 207 21.51 11.12 22.36
C GLU A 207 21.04 12.07 23.46
N GLU A 208 20.47 11.54 24.54
CA GLU A 208 20.41 12.29 25.80
C GLU A 208 21.78 12.21 26.46
N GLU A 209 22.58 13.24 26.22
CA GLU A 209 23.77 13.55 26.99
C GLU A 209 23.41 13.79 28.47
N ILE A 210 24.10 13.05 29.33
CA ILE A 210 24.07 13.22 30.77
C ILE A 210 24.86 14.49 31.09
N SER A 211 24.16 15.54 31.54
CA SER A 211 24.83 16.71 32.13
C SER A 211 25.56 16.28 33.40
N THR A 212 26.89 16.40 33.38
CA THR A 212 27.77 16.25 34.54
C THR A 212 28.30 17.62 34.93
N ASP A 213 27.48 18.41 35.65
CA ASP A 213 28.01 19.54 36.40
C ASP A 213 28.55 19.06 37.75
N LYS A 214 29.88 18.89 37.72
CA LYS A 214 30.88 19.22 38.74
C LYS A 214 30.41 19.32 40.19
N VAL A 215 30.91 18.34 40.95
CA VAL A 215 31.66 18.48 42.21
C VAL A 215 31.85 19.93 42.67
N ASP A 216 31.32 20.26 43.84
CA ASP A 216 31.92 21.27 44.72
C ASP A 216 32.30 20.59 46.04
N PHE A 217 33.58 20.75 46.39
CA PHE A 217 34.16 20.31 47.65
C PHE A 217 33.82 21.33 48.73
N GLY A 218 33.22 20.86 49.83
CA GLY A 218 33.04 21.59 51.09
C GLY A 218 32.72 20.61 52.20
#